data_AF-A0A378NAK7-F1
#
_entry.id   AF-A0A378NAK7-F1
#
_cell.length_a   1.000
_cell.length_b   1.000
_cell.length_c   1.000
_cell.angle_alpha   90.00
_cell.angle_beta   90.00
_cell.angle_gamma   90.00
#
_symmetry.space_group_name_H-M   'P 1'
#
loop_
_entity.id
_entity.type
_entity.pdbx_description
1 polymer ?
#
loop_
_entity_poly.entity_id
_entity_poly.type
_entity_poly.pdbx_seq_one_letter_code
_entity_poly.pdbx_strand_id
1 'polypeptide(L)'
;MGTAPSNDDITHILLGQPIFERDDEKNIALAEKVIQQFGIDLYLPHPREKYELENVEYINTNLIFEDYIFQEFSHKKCRVYTYFSSAVINILNKSNHIEVVALRVNVDNPAYIESYELLEKLGVQIVDIRE
;
A
#
# COMPACT_ATOMS: atom_id res chain seq x y z
N MET A 1 1.51 -2.32 37.78
CA MET A 1 0.52 -1.27 37.46
C MET A 1 0.36 -1.31 35.95
N GLY A 2 -0.78 -1.81 35.46
CA GLY A 2 -0.96 -2.24 34.08
C GLY A 2 -0.92 -1.07 33.11
N THR A 3 -0.03 -1.14 32.13
CA THR A 3 -0.11 -0.32 30.93
C THR A 3 -1.22 -0.90 30.06
N ALA A 4 -2.21 -0.07 29.76
CA ALA A 4 -3.40 -0.41 29.02
C ALA A 4 -3.09 -1.14 27.69
N PRO A 5 -3.82 -2.20 27.30
CA PRO A 5 -3.83 -2.65 25.92
C PRO A 5 -4.70 -1.67 25.13
N SER A 6 -4.13 -0.67 24.45
CA SER A 6 -4.93 0.40 23.86
C SER A 6 -4.34 0.99 22.59
N ASN A 7 -4.19 0.17 21.56
CA ASN A 7 -4.97 0.30 20.34
C ASN A 7 -4.77 -0.98 19.53
N ASP A 8 -5.72 -1.29 18.66
CA ASP A 8 -5.51 -2.24 17.59
C ASP A 8 -4.31 -1.72 16.76
N ASP A 9 -3.11 -2.28 16.96
CA ASP A 9 -1.86 -1.82 16.35
C ASP A 9 -1.87 -2.23 14.87
N ILE A 10 -2.67 -1.51 14.07
CA ILE A 10 -2.81 -1.75 12.65
C ILE A 10 -1.57 -1.18 11.98
N THR A 11 -0.67 -2.07 11.53
CA THR A 11 0.50 -1.63 10.78
C THR A 11 0.10 -1.14 9.40
N HIS A 12 0.49 0.09 9.06
CA HIS A 12 0.21 0.71 7.78
C HIS A 12 1.35 0.43 6.79
N ILE A 13 1.02 -0.24 5.69
CA ILE A 13 1.99 -0.71 4.70
C ILE A 13 1.66 -0.07 3.37
N LEU A 14 2.61 0.61 2.74
CA LEU A 14 2.44 1.17 1.40
C LEU A 14 3.19 0.34 0.37
N LEU A 15 2.48 -0.05 -0.69
CA LEU A 15 3.06 -0.68 -1.87
C LEU A 15 3.54 0.40 -2.85
N GLY A 16 4.85 0.50 -2.98
CA GLY A 16 5.50 1.26 -4.03
C GLY A 16 5.09 0.74 -5.41
N GLN A 17 4.82 1.67 -6.31
CA GLN A 17 4.60 1.40 -7.72
C GLN A 17 5.19 2.55 -8.57
N PRO A 18 5.83 2.23 -9.70
CA PRO A 18 6.25 3.24 -10.66
C PRO A 18 5.03 3.72 -11.47
N ILE A 19 4.27 4.67 -10.91
CA ILE A 19 3.12 5.29 -11.59
C ILE A 19 3.61 6.14 -12.77
N PHE A 20 4.64 6.94 -12.51
CA PHE A 20 5.28 7.79 -13.49
C PHE A 20 6.63 7.17 -13.89
N GLU A 21 6.64 6.30 -14.89
CA GLU A 21 7.86 5.61 -15.36
C GLU A 21 8.99 6.55 -15.80
N ARG A 22 8.69 7.83 -16.05
CA ARG A 22 9.63 8.85 -16.52
C ARG A 22 9.94 9.95 -15.51
N ASP A 23 9.25 9.98 -14.37
CA ASP A 23 9.38 11.05 -13.38
C ASP A 23 9.48 10.44 -11.97
N ASP A 24 10.68 10.03 -11.57
CA ASP A 24 10.95 9.50 -10.23
C ASP A 24 10.55 10.50 -9.13
N GLU A 25 10.84 11.79 -9.31
CA GLU A 25 10.49 12.86 -8.36
C GLU A 25 8.98 12.94 -8.07
N LYS A 26 8.13 12.71 -9.08
CA LYS A 26 6.68 12.68 -8.86
C LYS A 26 6.25 11.48 -8.05
N ASN A 27 6.87 10.32 -8.28
CA ASN A 27 6.56 9.13 -7.49
C ASN A 27 7.03 9.31 -6.04
N ILE A 28 8.22 9.90 -5.83
CA ILE A 28 8.75 10.23 -4.50
C ILE A 28 7.79 11.16 -3.76
N ALA A 29 7.47 12.33 -4.35
CA ALA A 29 6.60 13.31 -3.73
C ALA A 29 5.20 12.74 -3.41
N LEU A 30 4.68 11.89 -4.31
CA LEU A 30 3.42 11.19 -4.10
C LEU A 30 3.51 10.21 -2.92
N ALA A 31 4.53 9.36 -2.89
CA ALA A 31 4.73 8.38 -1.84
C ALA A 31 4.97 9.08 -0.49
N GLU A 32 5.80 10.11 -0.42
CA GLU A 32 6.03 10.90 0.79
C GLU A 32 4.74 11.56 1.29
N LYS A 33 3.94 12.13 0.38
CA LYS A 33 2.63 12.70 0.73
C LYS A 33 1.72 11.64 1.34
N VAL A 34 1.67 10.44 0.74
CA VAL A 34 0.89 9.32 1.27
C VAL A 34 1.43 8.86 2.63
N ILE A 35 2.76 8.74 2.76
CA ILE A 35 3.41 8.36 4.01
C ILE A 35 3.03 9.32 5.14
N GLN A 36 3.12 10.63 4.90
CA GLN A 36 2.76 11.64 5.90
C GLN A 36 1.26 11.71 6.16
N GLN A 37 0.43 11.62 5.13
CA GLN A 37 -1.03 11.76 5.25
C GLN A 37 -1.67 10.55 5.95
N PHE A 38 -1.18 9.34 5.68
CA PHE A 38 -1.74 8.09 6.21
C PHE A 38 -0.93 7.50 7.36
N GLY A 39 0.24 8.05 7.69
CA GLY A 39 1.11 7.54 8.73
C GLY A 39 1.62 6.14 8.41
N ILE A 40 2.24 5.97 7.23
CA ILE A 40 2.73 4.66 6.78
C ILE A 40 3.94 4.25 7.61
N ASP A 41 3.88 3.07 8.23
CA ASP A 41 4.98 2.47 9.00
C ASP A 41 5.99 1.80 8.07
N LEU A 42 5.50 1.01 7.12
CA LEU A 42 6.30 0.15 6.24
C LEU A 42 6.08 0.48 4.77
N TYR A 43 7.15 0.53 4.00
CA TYR A 43 7.13 0.72 2.54
C TYR A 43 7.72 -0.50 1.85
N LEU A 44 6.98 -1.06 0.90
CA LEU A 44 7.47 -2.12 0.04
C LEU A 44 7.76 -1.53 -1.35
N PRO A 45 9.03 -1.24 -1.69
CA PRO A 45 9.38 -0.69 -2.99
C PRO A 45 9.14 -1.71 -4.10
N HIS A 46 8.70 -1.25 -5.27
CA HIS A 46 8.66 -2.08 -6.46
C HIS A 46 10.10 -2.33 -6.99
N PRO A 47 10.44 -3.52 -7.49
CA PRO A 47 11.77 -3.82 -8.06
C PRO A 47 12.16 -2.98 -9.28
N ARG A 48 11.25 -2.12 -9.77
CA ARG A 48 11.50 -1.18 -10.87
C ARG A 48 11.77 0.24 -10.38
N GLU A 49 11.46 0.55 -9.13
CA GLU A 49 11.79 1.84 -8.51
C GLU A 49 13.30 1.87 -8.22
N LYS A 50 13.92 3.02 -8.51
CA LYS A 50 15.35 3.26 -8.27
C LYS A 50 15.59 4.41 -7.31
N TYR A 51 14.54 4.89 -6.66
CA TYR A 51 14.58 5.99 -5.72
C TYR A 51 14.39 5.50 -4.29
N GLU A 52 14.79 6.33 -3.35
CA GLU A 52 14.64 6.12 -1.91
C GLU A 52 13.81 7.28 -1.34
N LEU A 53 12.88 6.92 -0.48
CA LEU A 53 11.99 7.76 0.32
C LEU A 53 12.57 7.88 1.74
N GLU A 54 12.52 9.08 2.29
CA GLU A 54 12.93 9.34 3.66
C GLU A 54 11.74 9.14 4.61
N ASN A 55 12.00 8.78 5.86
CA ASN A 55 10.97 8.64 6.93
C ASN A 55 9.99 7.46 6.79
N VAL A 56 10.39 6.38 6.11
CA VAL A 56 9.63 5.13 6.09
C VAL A 56 10.55 3.91 6.19
N GLU A 57 10.08 2.83 6.82
CA GLU A 57 10.86 1.61 6.95
C GLU A 57 10.65 0.69 5.74
N TYR A 58 11.76 0.27 5.11
CA TYR A 58 11.72 -0.53 3.89
C TYR A 58 11.55 -2.01 4.18
N ILE A 59 10.49 -2.61 3.62
CA ILE A 59 10.32 -4.06 3.60
C ILE A 59 11.26 -4.63 2.54
N ASN A 60 12.40 -5.16 2.99
CA ASN A 60 13.30 -5.94 2.16
C ASN A 60 13.00 -7.42 2.35
N THR A 61 12.17 -7.98 1.47
CA THR A 61 11.83 -9.40 1.46
C THR A 61 12.08 -10.02 0.09
N ASN A 62 12.61 -11.24 0.09
CA ASN A 62 12.72 -12.07 -1.12
C ASN A 62 11.42 -12.84 -1.41
N LEU A 63 10.42 -12.75 -0.52
CA LEU A 63 9.11 -13.39 -0.69
C LEU A 63 8.18 -12.51 -1.52
N ILE A 64 7.23 -13.13 -2.19
CA ILE A 64 6.12 -12.40 -2.81
C ILE A 64 5.31 -11.68 -1.73
N PHE A 65 4.75 -10.52 -2.09
CA PHE A 65 4.01 -9.66 -1.17
C PHE A 65 2.92 -10.40 -0.38
N GLU A 66 2.13 -11.24 -1.05
CA GLU A 66 1.06 -12.01 -0.41
C GLU A 66 1.60 -12.92 0.71
N ASP A 67 2.68 -13.66 0.44
CA ASP A 67 3.26 -14.62 1.38
C ASP A 67 3.85 -13.90 2.59
N TYR A 68 4.55 -12.78 2.36
CA TYR A 68 5.06 -11.92 3.42
C TYR A 68 3.95 -11.39 4.33
N ILE A 69 2.87 -10.85 3.75
CA ILE A 69 1.74 -10.32 4.53
C ILE A 69 1.08 -11.42 5.35
N PHE A 70 0.82 -12.59 4.76
CA PHE A 70 0.24 -13.69 5.53
C PHE A 70 1.16 -14.16 6.64
N GLN A 71 2.47 -14.26 6.39
CA GLN A 71 3.40 -14.75 7.40
C GLN A 71 3.53 -13.77 8.59
N GLU A 72 3.73 -12.48 8.31
CA GLU A 72 3.95 -11.45 9.34
C GLU A 72 2.65 -11.01 10.03
N PHE A 73 1.55 -10.92 9.28
CA PHE A 73 0.26 -10.40 9.74
C PHE A 73 -0.85 -11.46 9.84
N SER A 74 -0.47 -12.73 10.00
CA SER A 74 -1.46 -13.79 10.30
C SER A 74 -2.28 -13.48 11.56
N HIS A 75 -1.62 -12.97 12.61
CA HIS A 75 -2.23 -12.75 13.94
C HIS A 75 -2.34 -11.26 14.32
N LYS A 76 -1.90 -10.35 13.45
CA LYS A 76 -1.90 -8.90 13.67
C LYS A 76 -2.71 -8.23 12.58
N LYS A 77 -3.33 -7.09 12.88
CA LYS A 77 -4.03 -6.31 11.85
C LYS A 77 -3.03 -5.49 11.05
N CYS A 78 -3.22 -5.41 9.75
CA CYS A 78 -2.47 -4.50 8.89
C CYS A 78 -3.38 -3.86 7.86
N ARG A 79 -3.00 -2.66 7.45
CA ARG A 79 -3.67 -1.93 6.38
C ARG A 79 -2.68 -1.68 5.25
N VAL A 80 -2.94 -2.32 4.12
CA VAL A 80 -2.14 -2.22 2.91
C VAL A 80 -2.73 -1.12 2.04
N TYR A 81 -1.96 -0.07 1.85
CA TYR A 81 -2.19 0.95 0.86
C TYR A 81 -1.53 0.57 -0.45
N THR A 82 -2.29 0.63 -1.53
CA THR A 82 -1.82 0.36 -2.89
C THR A 82 -2.35 1.43 -3.81
N TYR A 83 -1.67 1.73 -4.91
CA TYR A 83 -2.27 2.55 -5.96
C TYR A 83 -3.24 1.69 -6.77
N PHE A 84 -2.72 0.83 -7.65
CA PHE A 84 -3.52 -0.10 -8.46
C PHE A 84 -2.86 -1.48 -8.58
N SER A 85 -2.05 -1.88 -7.60
CA SER A 85 -1.28 -3.12 -7.68
C SER A 85 -2.23 -4.30 -7.64
N SER A 86 -2.16 -5.18 -8.64
CA SER A 86 -2.92 -6.43 -8.64
C SER A 86 -2.47 -7.41 -7.55
N ALA A 87 -1.28 -7.22 -6.96
CA ALA A 87 -0.77 -8.08 -5.89
C ALA A 87 -1.69 -8.08 -4.67
N VAL A 88 -2.41 -6.98 -4.40
CA VAL A 88 -3.35 -6.95 -3.28
C VAL A 88 -4.55 -7.88 -3.51
N ILE A 89 -4.90 -8.17 -4.76
CA ILE A 89 -6.06 -9.01 -5.08
C ILE A 89 -5.89 -10.42 -4.51
N ASN A 90 -4.66 -10.93 -4.44
CA ASN A 90 -4.36 -12.24 -3.86
C ASN A 90 -4.55 -12.28 -2.33
N ILE A 91 -4.47 -11.14 -1.65
CA ILE A 91 -4.72 -11.01 -0.20
C ILE A 91 -6.15 -10.56 0.12
N LEU A 92 -6.87 -9.99 -0.84
CA LEU A 92 -8.28 -9.59 -0.67
C LEU A 92 -9.12 -10.81 -0.28
N ASN A 93 -9.98 -10.62 0.72
CA ASN A 93 -10.88 -11.65 1.26
C ASN A 93 -10.20 -12.90 1.86
N LYS A 94 -8.87 -12.92 2.03
CA LYS A 94 -8.18 -14.07 2.62
C LYS A 94 -8.00 -13.99 4.12
N SER A 95 -8.05 -12.81 4.72
CA SER A 95 -8.00 -12.65 6.18
C SER A 95 -8.77 -11.41 6.62
N ASN A 96 -9.49 -11.52 7.73
CA ASN A 96 -10.19 -10.40 8.36
C ASN A 96 -9.25 -9.41 9.07
N HIS A 97 -7.96 -9.76 9.19
CA HIS A 97 -6.93 -8.90 9.78
C HIS A 97 -6.26 -7.99 8.75
N ILE A 98 -6.39 -8.30 7.46
CA ILE A 98 -5.76 -7.56 6.38
C ILE A 98 -6.81 -6.64 5.76
N GLU A 99 -6.61 -5.33 5.89
CA GLU A 99 -7.40 -4.34 5.21
C GLU A 99 -6.62 -3.79 4.02
N VAL A 100 -7.29 -3.59 2.89
CA VAL A 100 -6.66 -3.05 1.68
C VAL A 100 -7.36 -1.74 1.32
N VAL A 101 -6.56 -0.73 1.05
CA VAL A 101 -7.01 0.60 0.63
C VAL A 101 -6.30 0.97 -0.66
N ALA A 102 -7.08 1.22 -1.71
CA ALA A 102 -6.56 1.73 -2.97
C ALA A 102 -6.45 3.25 -2.92
N LEU A 103 -5.37 3.81 -3.44
CA LEU A 103 -5.09 5.23 -3.50
C LEU A 103 -5.21 5.68 -4.95
N ARG A 104 -6.26 6.44 -5.26
CA ARG A 104 -6.52 6.92 -6.61
C ARG A 104 -5.66 8.13 -6.89
N VAL A 105 -4.75 7.96 -7.85
CA VAL A 105 -3.83 9.00 -8.32
C VAL A 105 -4.26 9.54 -9.67
N ASN A 106 -3.73 10.72 -10.04
CA ASN A 106 -4.11 11.36 -11.28
C ASN A 106 -3.37 10.69 -12.44
N VAL A 107 -4.01 9.68 -13.03
CA VAL A 107 -3.49 8.91 -14.16
C VAL A 107 -4.47 8.93 -15.31
N ASP A 108 -3.95 9.11 -16.52
CA ASP A 108 -4.74 9.14 -17.76
C ASP A 108 -4.78 7.76 -18.46
N ASN A 109 -3.96 6.81 -18.00
CA ASN A 109 -3.86 5.50 -18.62
C ASN A 109 -5.12 4.67 -18.33
N PRO A 110 -5.87 4.24 -19.36
CA PRO A 110 -7.10 3.47 -19.19
C PRO A 110 -6.88 2.17 -18.39
N ALA A 111 -5.72 1.51 -18.56
CA ALA A 111 -5.41 0.28 -17.82
C ALA A 111 -5.38 0.48 -16.29
N TYR A 112 -4.93 1.65 -15.81
CA TYR A 112 -4.92 1.96 -14.38
C TYR A 112 -6.34 2.26 -13.90
N ILE A 113 -7.14 2.98 -14.71
CA ILE A 113 -8.55 3.27 -14.40
C ILE A 113 -9.33 1.96 -14.25
N GLU A 114 -9.19 1.02 -15.18
CA GLU A 114 -9.84 -0.30 -15.11
C GLU A 114 -9.39 -1.08 -13.87
N SER A 115 -8.14 -0.93 -13.44
CA SER A 115 -7.63 -1.57 -12.21
C SER A 115 -8.31 -1.01 -10.96
N TYR A 116 -8.54 0.30 -10.89
CA TYR A 116 -9.32 0.91 -9.81
C TYR A 116 -10.77 0.41 -9.82
N GLU A 117 -11.42 0.36 -10.98
CA GLU A 117 -12.79 -0.17 -11.10
C GLU A 117 -12.88 -1.64 -10.64
N LEU A 118 -11.86 -2.44 -10.95
CA LEU A 118 -11.78 -3.82 -10.47
C LEU A 118 -11.67 -3.87 -8.95
N LEU A 119 -10.79 -3.07 -8.34
CA LEU A 119 -10.64 -3.00 -6.88
C LEU A 119 -11.93 -2.55 -6.21
N GLU A 120 -12.62 -1.53 -6.76
CA GLU A 120 -13.90 -1.06 -6.26
C GLU A 120 -14.96 -2.19 -6.28
N LYS A 121 -15.05 -2.94 -7.39
CA LYS A 121 -15.94 -4.09 -7.55
C LYS A 121 -15.64 -5.22 -6.58
N LEU A 122 -14.39 -5.37 -6.16
CA LEU A 122 -13.96 -6.34 -5.16
C LEU A 122 -14.24 -5.88 -3.72
N GLY A 123 -14.79 -4.67 -3.53
CA GLY A 123 -15.11 -4.10 -2.23
C GLY A 123 -13.94 -3.39 -1.54
N VAL A 124 -12.88 -3.06 -2.28
CA VAL A 124 -11.72 -2.33 -1.76
C VAL A 124 -12.08 -0.86 -1.57
N GLN A 125 -11.70 -0.28 -0.44
CA GLN A 125 -11.88 1.15 -0.22
C GLN A 125 -10.93 1.94 -1.11
N ILE A 126 -11.47 2.79 -1.97
CA ILE A 126 -10.67 3.69 -2.81
C ILE A 126 -10.66 5.09 -2.19
N VAL A 127 -9.48 5.58 -1.86
CA VAL A 127 -9.27 6.94 -1.36
C VAL A 127 -8.70 7.78 -2.49
N ASP A 128 -9.39 8.88 -2.80
CA ASP A 128 -8.94 9.82 -3.81
C ASP A 128 -7.87 10.74 -3.24
N ILE A 129 -6.69 10.72 -3.87
CA ILE A 129 -5.56 11.60 -3.52
C ILE A 129 -5.16 12.50 -4.70
N ARG A 130 -6.06 12.63 -5.70
CA ARG A 130 -5.90 13.56 -6.82
C ARG A 130 -6.19 14.97 -6.28
N GLU A 131 -5.22 15.86 -6.39
CA GLU A 131 -5.47 17.31 -6.22
C GLU A 131 -6.05 17.93 -7.49
#